data_AF-A0A7Y8LZ27-F1
#
_entry.id   AF-A0A7Y8LZ27-F1
#
_cell.length_a   1.000
_cell.length_b   1.000
_cell.length_c   1.000
_cell.angle_alpha   90.00
_cell.angle_beta   90.00
_cell.angle_gamma   90.00
#
_symmetry.space_group_name_H-M   'P 1'
#
loop_
_entity.id
_entity.type
_entity.pdbx_description
1 polymer ?
#
loop_
_entity_poly.entity_id
_entity_poly.type
_entity_poly.pdbx_seq_one_letter_code
_entity_poly.pdbx_strand_id
1 'polypeptide(L)'
;MADLSILVLADDLTGALEVGAKFADRGVPAPVICRSSVEPSCHEGPGRLCVLDMETRHLTPAEAAEAVRSLACHARDHKVDFLYKKTDSTLRGNIGSELQALLSAFPGEPLVYAPAYPRLGRTVKDGILFVDGVPVSRTRFASDPLEPVRESNIRILLEDAGCPVAGLVRSVREIGAGC
;
A
#
# COMPACT_ATOMS: atom_id res chain seq x y z
N MET A 1 7.82 5.54 -25.67
CA MET A 1 7.44 4.81 -24.44
C MET A 1 6.02 5.24 -24.13
N ALA A 2 5.10 4.30 -23.87
CA ALA A 2 3.75 4.65 -23.47
C ALA A 2 3.81 5.56 -22.23
N ASP A 3 2.96 6.57 -22.22
CA ASP A 3 2.86 7.53 -21.15
C ASP A 3 2.11 6.88 -19.98
N LEU A 4 2.84 6.26 -19.06
CA LEU A 4 2.27 5.54 -17.91
C LEU A 4 1.94 6.51 -16.78
N SER A 5 0.77 6.32 -16.19
CA SER A 5 0.29 7.02 -15.01
C SER A 5 0.31 6.14 -13.76
N ILE A 6 0.86 6.67 -12.68
CA ILE A 6 1.03 5.99 -11.39
C ILE A 6 0.43 6.87 -10.29
N LEU A 7 -0.55 6.34 -9.58
CA LEU A 7 -1.07 6.95 -8.36
C LEU A 7 -0.60 6.16 -7.15
N VAL A 8 0.16 6.80 -6.27
CA VAL A 8 0.56 6.22 -5.00
C VAL A 8 -0.39 6.69 -3.91
N LEU A 9 -0.93 5.74 -3.15
CA LEU A 9 -1.75 6.01 -1.96
C LEU A 9 -0.95 5.58 -0.72
N ALA A 10 -0.41 6.53 0.03
CA ALA A 10 0.33 6.28 1.26
C ALA A 10 -0.56 6.51 2.49
N ASP A 11 -0.49 5.62 3.47
CA ASP A 11 -1.27 5.71 4.72
C ASP A 11 -0.79 6.83 5.66
N ASP A 12 0.44 7.31 5.48
CA ASP A 12 1.03 8.44 6.22
C ASP A 12 2.02 9.27 5.39
N LEU A 13 2.30 10.47 5.89
CA LEU A 13 3.23 11.42 5.25
C LEU A 13 4.66 10.88 5.13
N THR A 14 5.17 10.17 6.15
CA THR A 14 6.54 9.65 6.10
C THR A 14 6.70 8.61 5.00
N GLY A 15 5.73 7.69 4.87
CA GLY A 15 5.67 6.73 3.78
C GLY A 15 5.53 7.40 2.41
N ALA A 16 4.71 8.46 2.31
CA ALA A 16 4.55 9.23 1.09
C ALA A 16 5.89 9.86 0.63
N LEU A 17 6.57 10.55 1.54
CA LEU A 17 7.87 11.18 1.28
C LEU A 17 8.94 10.16 0.92
N GLU A 18 8.94 8.97 1.55
CA GLU A 18 9.86 7.90 1.20
C GLU A 18 9.69 7.45 -0.26
N VAL A 19 8.44 7.30 -0.70
CA VAL A 19 8.15 6.91 -2.09
C VAL A 19 8.55 8.03 -3.04
N GLY A 20 8.18 9.28 -2.75
CA GLY A 20 8.57 10.45 -3.54
C GLY A 20 10.08 10.55 -3.74
N ALA A 21 10.85 10.41 -2.66
CA ALA A 21 12.32 10.42 -2.72
C ALA A 21 12.88 9.30 -3.60
N LYS A 22 12.33 8.07 -3.52
CA LYS A 22 12.81 6.92 -4.33
C LYS A 22 12.61 7.09 -5.83
N PHE A 23 11.55 7.80 -6.23
CA PHE A 23 11.31 8.13 -7.63
C PHE A 23 12.17 9.32 -8.08
N ALA A 24 12.31 10.34 -7.23
CA ALA A 24 13.19 11.48 -7.49
C ALA A 24 14.65 11.06 -7.66
N ASP A 25 15.14 10.12 -6.84
CA ASP A 25 16.48 9.50 -6.98
C ASP A 25 16.70 8.82 -8.34
N ARG A 26 15.62 8.46 -9.05
CA ARG A 26 15.64 7.88 -10.39
C ARG A 26 15.35 8.89 -11.50
N GLY A 27 15.28 10.18 -11.18
CA GLY A 27 14.98 11.25 -12.12
C GLY A 27 13.50 11.32 -12.53
N VAL A 28 12.59 10.68 -11.78
CA VAL A 28 11.14 10.75 -12.02
C VAL A 28 10.53 11.78 -11.07
N PRO A 29 9.94 12.88 -11.58
CA PRO A 29 9.20 13.83 -10.73
C PRO A 29 8.07 13.14 -9.96
N ALA A 30 8.04 13.33 -8.65
CA ALA A 30 7.13 12.63 -7.74
C ALA A 30 6.52 13.62 -6.72
N PRO A 31 5.61 14.51 -7.14
CA PRO A 31 4.93 15.42 -6.22
C PRO A 31 4.18 14.64 -5.13
N VAL A 32 4.35 15.07 -3.89
CA VAL A 32 3.63 14.56 -2.72
C VAL A 32 2.55 15.56 -2.35
N ILE A 33 1.29 15.11 -2.34
CA ILE A 33 0.12 15.93 -2.04
C ILE A 33 -0.54 15.36 -0.79
N CYS A 34 -0.77 16.21 0.21
CA CYS A 34 -1.49 15.84 1.42
C CYS A 34 -3.00 15.92 1.19
N ARG A 35 -3.77 14.95 1.68
CA ARG A 35 -5.24 14.85 1.51
C ARG A 35 -6.01 16.11 1.92
N SER A 36 -5.49 16.90 2.86
CA SER A 36 -6.08 18.19 3.27
C SER A 36 -5.96 19.30 2.21
N SER A 37 -5.16 19.08 1.16
CA SER A 37 -4.65 20.10 0.25
C SER A 37 -5.19 19.98 -1.18
N VAL A 38 -6.53 19.83 -1.34
CA VAL A 38 -7.29 19.88 -2.62
C VAL A 38 -7.59 18.50 -3.24
N GLU A 39 -8.68 18.43 -4.02
CA GLU A 39 -9.06 17.31 -4.89
C GLU A 39 -7.84 16.79 -5.68
N PRO A 40 -7.76 15.47 -5.97
CA PRO A 40 -6.66 14.88 -6.73
C PRO A 40 -6.63 15.40 -8.16
N SER A 41 -6.13 16.62 -8.38
CA SER A 41 -5.78 17.09 -9.71
C SER A 41 -4.47 16.42 -10.10
N CYS A 42 -4.61 15.19 -10.61
CA CYS A 42 -3.51 14.46 -11.21
C CYS A 42 -2.96 15.36 -12.34
N HIS A 43 -1.76 15.93 -12.18
CA HIS A 43 -1.15 16.84 -13.15
C HIS A 43 -1.34 16.33 -14.59
N GLU A 44 -1.85 17.16 -15.50
CA GLU A 44 -1.92 16.84 -16.93
C GLU A 44 -0.51 16.89 -17.54
N GLY A 45 -0.14 15.91 -18.37
CA GLY A 45 1.14 15.82 -19.08
C GLY A 45 1.78 14.43 -19.01
N PRO A 46 2.84 14.13 -19.78
CA PRO A 46 3.43 12.80 -19.83
C PRO A 46 4.37 12.46 -18.65
N GLY A 47 4.35 11.21 -18.17
CA GLY A 47 5.12 10.65 -17.06
C GLY A 47 4.45 10.86 -15.70
N ARG A 48 3.13 10.59 -15.59
CA ARG A 48 2.26 11.05 -14.49
C ARG A 48 2.44 10.21 -13.23
N LEU A 49 3.37 10.57 -12.36
CA LEU A 49 3.44 10.04 -10.99
C LEU A 49 2.87 11.07 -10.00
N CYS A 50 1.97 10.63 -9.13
CA CYS A 50 1.49 11.43 -8.01
C CYS A 50 1.50 10.58 -6.74
N VAL A 51 1.99 11.15 -5.64
CA VAL A 51 1.95 10.51 -4.33
C VAL A 51 0.96 11.25 -3.45
N LEU A 52 -0.08 10.55 -3.01
CA LEU A 52 -1.06 11.05 -2.06
C LEU A 52 -0.75 10.53 -0.67
N ASP A 53 -0.51 11.46 0.25
CA ASP A 53 -0.55 11.19 1.68
C ASP A 53 -2.00 11.23 2.16
N MET A 54 -2.48 10.08 2.62
CA MET A 54 -3.88 9.87 2.97
C MET A 54 -4.19 10.13 4.44
N GLU A 55 -3.18 10.16 5.32
CA GLU A 55 -3.37 10.25 6.78
C GLU A 55 -4.39 9.23 7.32
N THR A 56 -4.39 8.00 6.79
CA THR A 56 -5.36 6.94 7.10
C THR A 56 -4.89 5.97 8.16
N ARG A 57 -3.61 5.98 8.54
CA ARG A 57 -3.04 5.01 9.49
C ARG A 57 -3.79 4.95 10.81
N HIS A 58 -4.18 6.09 11.34
CA HIS A 58 -4.78 6.26 12.67
C HIS A 58 -6.32 6.39 12.64
N LEU A 59 -6.92 6.27 11.46
CA LEU A 59 -8.37 6.29 11.33
C LEU A 59 -8.96 4.95 11.76
N THR A 60 -10.29 4.91 11.92
CA THR A 60 -10.96 3.63 12.03
C THR A 60 -10.83 2.82 10.73
N PRO A 61 -10.89 1.49 10.78
CA PRO A 61 -10.83 0.66 9.57
C PRO A 61 -11.85 1.04 8.50
N ALA A 62 -13.05 1.46 8.91
CA ALA A 62 -14.12 1.87 8.01
C ALA A 62 -13.84 3.22 7.32
N GLU A 63 -13.34 4.21 8.06
CA GLU A 63 -12.96 5.51 7.51
C GLU A 63 -11.76 5.39 6.55
N ALA A 64 -10.76 4.59 6.90
CA ALA A 64 -9.61 4.31 6.05
C ALA A 64 -10.03 3.59 4.76
N ALA A 65 -10.90 2.58 4.86
CA ALA A 65 -11.45 1.87 3.70
C ALA A 65 -12.23 2.82 2.79
N GLU A 66 -13.09 3.67 3.34
CA GLU A 66 -13.87 4.63 2.55
C GLU A 66 -12.98 5.65 1.84
N ALA A 67 -11.98 6.17 2.54
CA ALA A 67 -11.00 7.09 2.01
C ALA A 67 -10.25 6.50 0.81
N VAL A 68 -9.78 5.26 0.95
CA VAL A 68 -9.06 4.53 -0.13
C VAL A 68 -10.00 4.18 -1.28
N ARG A 69 -11.21 3.70 -0.99
CA ARG A 69 -12.21 3.33 -2.00
C ARG A 69 -12.58 4.51 -2.90
N SER A 70 -12.78 5.68 -2.32
CA SER A 70 -13.11 6.91 -3.06
C SER A 70 -12.03 7.26 -4.09
N LEU A 71 -10.76 7.27 -3.68
CA LEU A 71 -9.64 7.55 -4.58
C LEU A 71 -9.40 6.44 -5.60
N ALA A 72 -9.60 5.18 -5.20
CA ALA A 72 -9.47 4.03 -6.10
C ALA A 72 -10.53 4.08 -7.22
N CYS A 73 -11.79 4.39 -6.89
CA CYS A 73 -12.84 4.64 -7.88
C CYS A 73 -12.49 5.81 -8.80
N HIS A 74 -12.02 6.92 -8.24
CA HIS A 74 -11.58 8.07 -9.04
C HIS A 74 -10.45 7.69 -10.02
N ALA A 75 -9.44 6.95 -9.55
CA ALA A 75 -8.33 6.48 -10.37
C ALA A 75 -8.80 5.54 -11.50
N ARG A 76 -9.74 4.62 -11.21
CA ARG A 76 -10.36 3.76 -12.21
C ARG A 76 -11.09 4.56 -13.28
N ASP A 77 -11.92 5.52 -12.86
CA ASP A 77 -12.75 6.31 -13.76
C ASP A 77 -11.88 7.21 -14.68
N HIS A 78 -10.69 7.60 -14.20
CA HIS A 78 -9.68 8.35 -14.97
C HIS A 78 -8.63 7.46 -15.65
N LYS A 79 -8.78 6.13 -15.60
CA LYS A 79 -7.90 5.15 -16.25
C LYS A 79 -6.42 5.29 -15.87
N VAL A 80 -6.14 5.45 -14.57
CA VAL A 80 -4.77 5.37 -14.05
C VAL A 80 -4.20 3.98 -14.32
N ASP A 81 -3.00 3.90 -14.89
CA ASP A 81 -2.40 2.61 -15.29
C ASP A 81 -1.94 1.77 -14.10
N PHE A 82 -1.39 2.40 -13.07
CA PHE A 82 -0.91 1.73 -11.86
C PHE A 82 -1.34 2.44 -10.60
N LEU A 83 -1.89 1.66 -9.66
CA LEU A 83 -2.14 2.10 -8.30
C LEU A 83 -1.16 1.41 -7.36
N TYR A 84 -0.37 2.19 -6.64
CA TYR A 84 0.59 1.69 -5.66
C TYR A 84 0.15 2.06 -4.25
N LYS A 85 -0.28 1.06 -3.48
CA LYS A 85 -0.58 1.25 -2.07
C LYS A 85 0.69 1.14 -1.23
N LYS A 86 1.08 2.25 -0.60
CA LYS A 86 2.16 2.30 0.38
C LYS A 86 1.55 2.16 1.78
N THR A 87 1.96 1.10 2.50
CA THR A 87 1.61 0.87 3.90
C THR A 87 2.85 0.91 4.78
N ASP A 88 2.69 0.92 6.11
CA ASP A 88 3.79 0.71 7.04
C ASP A 88 4.49 -0.64 6.82
N SER A 89 5.82 -0.64 6.78
CA SER A 89 6.62 -1.85 6.55
C SER A 89 6.63 -2.82 7.75
N THR A 90 6.01 -2.43 8.87
CA THR A 90 5.90 -3.21 10.10
C THR A 90 4.47 -3.60 10.44
N LEU A 91 3.57 -3.56 9.46
CA LEU A 91 2.16 -3.94 9.58
C LEU A 91 1.28 -3.08 10.50
N ARG A 92 1.66 -1.82 10.77
CA ARG A 92 0.81 -0.90 11.52
C ARG A 92 -0.30 -0.30 10.64
N GLY A 93 -1.43 0.04 11.27
CA GLY A 93 -2.56 0.69 10.63
C GLY A 93 -3.52 -0.25 9.90
N ASN A 94 -4.34 0.34 9.03
CA ASN A 94 -5.54 -0.27 8.44
C ASN A 94 -5.29 -1.14 7.19
N ILE A 95 -4.25 -1.97 7.20
CA ILE A 95 -3.78 -2.69 5.99
C ILE A 95 -4.87 -3.54 5.36
N GLY A 96 -5.52 -4.39 6.16
CA GLY A 96 -6.55 -5.28 5.64
C GLY A 96 -7.74 -4.54 5.03
N SER A 97 -8.27 -3.53 5.74
CA SER A 97 -9.45 -2.79 5.27
C SER A 97 -9.13 -1.89 4.06
N GLU A 98 -7.94 -1.30 4.00
CA GLU A 98 -7.51 -0.50 2.86
C GLU A 98 -7.27 -1.36 1.61
N LEU A 99 -6.67 -2.54 1.74
CA LEU A 99 -6.49 -3.45 0.60
C LEU A 99 -7.83 -4.06 0.14
N GLN A 100 -8.74 -4.35 1.07
CA GLN A 100 -10.11 -4.78 0.76
C GLN A 100 -10.87 -3.72 -0.06
N ALA A 101 -10.70 -2.45 0.30
CA ALA A 101 -11.28 -1.33 -0.43
C ALA A 101 -10.74 -1.23 -1.87
N LEU A 102 -9.44 -1.49 -2.08
CA LEU A 102 -8.84 -1.54 -3.42
C LEU A 102 -9.41 -2.69 -4.26
N LEU A 103 -9.48 -3.90 -3.70
CA LEU A 103 -10.07 -5.06 -4.37
C LEU A 103 -11.54 -4.82 -4.75
N SER A 104 -12.28 -4.11 -3.90
CA SER A 104 -13.68 -3.74 -4.17
C SER A 104 -13.82 -2.71 -5.28
N ALA A 105 -12.87 -1.79 -5.43
CA ALA A 105 -12.87 -0.77 -6.49
C ALA A 105 -12.45 -1.33 -7.86
N PHE A 106 -11.62 -2.39 -7.87
CA PHE A 106 -11.12 -3.08 -9.06
C PHE A 106 -11.44 -4.60 -9.04
N PRO A 107 -12.72 -5.00 -9.19
CA PRO A 107 -13.09 -6.41 -9.15
C PRO A 107 -12.39 -7.23 -10.24
N GLY A 108 -11.74 -8.32 -9.84
CA GLY A 108 -11.06 -9.25 -10.76
C GLY A 108 -9.61 -8.89 -11.08
N GLU A 109 -9.15 -7.70 -10.68
CA GLU A 109 -7.73 -7.32 -10.84
C GLU A 109 -6.87 -7.94 -9.72
N PRO A 110 -5.69 -8.49 -10.05
CA PRO A 110 -4.79 -9.05 -9.05
C PRO A 110 -4.14 -7.94 -8.21
N LEU A 111 -4.18 -8.10 -6.88
CA LEU A 111 -3.43 -7.25 -5.94
C LEU A 111 -2.25 -8.01 -5.36
N VAL A 112 -1.06 -7.44 -5.45
CA VAL A 112 0.16 -8.02 -4.89
C VAL A 112 0.59 -7.21 -3.68
N TYR A 113 0.57 -7.85 -2.50
CA TYR A 113 1.02 -7.24 -1.26
C TYR A 113 2.44 -7.72 -0.91
N ALA A 114 3.40 -6.80 -0.97
CA ALA A 114 4.82 -7.08 -0.74
C ALA A 114 5.43 -6.09 0.28
N PRO A 115 5.16 -6.27 1.60
CA PRO A 115 5.61 -5.32 2.63
C PRO A 115 7.09 -5.45 3.02
N ALA A 116 7.81 -6.43 2.45
CA ALA A 116 9.20 -6.65 2.76
C ALA A 116 10.07 -5.43 2.38
N TYR A 117 10.97 -5.06 3.27
CA TYR A 117 11.97 -4.03 3.02
C TYR A 117 13.33 -4.46 3.59
N PRO A 118 14.07 -5.33 2.86
CA PRO A 118 15.25 -6.02 3.40
C PRO A 118 16.38 -5.10 3.85
N ARG A 119 16.57 -3.95 3.19
CA ARG A 119 17.58 -2.94 3.61
C ARG A 119 17.33 -2.37 5.01
N LEU A 120 16.09 -2.40 5.47
CA LEU A 120 15.71 -2.01 6.83
C LEU A 120 15.45 -3.24 7.72
N GLY A 121 15.88 -4.45 7.34
CA GLY A 121 15.68 -5.66 8.15
C GLY A 121 14.23 -6.18 8.15
N ARG A 122 13.34 -5.66 7.29
CA ARG A 122 11.96 -6.17 7.14
C ARG A 122 11.96 -7.28 6.10
N THR A 123 11.62 -8.50 6.49
CA THR A 123 11.60 -9.65 5.58
C THR A 123 10.31 -10.45 5.75
N VAL A 124 9.82 -11.06 4.68
CA VAL A 124 8.68 -11.99 4.73
C VAL A 124 9.18 -13.39 4.44
N LYS A 125 8.86 -14.36 5.30
CA LYS A 125 9.14 -15.78 5.11
C LYS A 125 7.88 -16.58 5.38
N ASP A 126 7.45 -17.39 4.41
CA ASP A 126 6.25 -18.21 4.50
C ASP A 126 5.00 -17.45 4.96
N GLY A 127 4.84 -16.21 4.46
CA GLY A 127 3.73 -15.31 4.79
C GLY A 127 3.88 -14.55 6.11
N ILE A 128 4.92 -14.81 6.91
CA ILE A 128 5.17 -14.15 8.19
C ILE A 128 6.14 -12.98 7.99
N LEU A 129 5.78 -11.78 8.45
CA LEU A 129 6.68 -10.63 8.50
C LEU A 129 7.60 -10.70 9.73
N PHE A 130 8.89 -10.51 9.48
CA PHE A 130 9.95 -10.38 10.47
C PHE A 130 10.57 -8.99 10.41
N VAL A 131 10.93 -8.44 11.57
CA VAL A 131 11.84 -7.30 11.72
C VAL A 131 13.10 -7.78 12.41
N ASP A 132 14.25 -7.60 11.76
CA ASP A 132 15.56 -8.03 12.28
C ASP A 132 15.58 -9.51 12.73
N GLY A 133 14.85 -10.36 11.98
CA GLY A 133 14.74 -11.79 12.24
C GLY A 133 13.70 -12.20 13.29
N VAL A 134 13.00 -11.26 13.92
CA VAL A 134 11.96 -11.52 14.92
C VAL A 134 10.57 -11.29 14.31
N PRO A 135 9.57 -12.20 14.49
CA PRO A 135 8.20 -11.96 14.03
C PRO A 135 7.68 -10.61 14.53
N VAL A 136 7.09 -9.80 13.64
CA VAL A 136 6.79 -8.39 13.95
C VAL A 136 5.89 -8.21 15.19
N SER A 137 4.95 -9.12 15.43
CA SER A 137 4.07 -9.12 16.61
C SER A 137 4.77 -9.53 17.92
N ARG A 138 6.07 -9.83 17.86
CA ARG A 138 6.95 -10.09 19.02
C ARG A 138 8.06 -9.03 19.16
N THR A 139 7.95 -7.92 18.44
CA THR A 139 8.88 -6.80 18.50
C THR A 139 8.27 -5.64 19.29
N ARG A 140 8.99 -4.52 19.38
CA ARG A 140 8.44 -3.28 19.95
C ARG A 140 7.16 -2.78 19.25
N PHE A 141 6.95 -3.14 17.97
CA PHE A 141 5.76 -2.74 17.21
C PHE A 141 4.47 -3.40 17.74
N ALA A 142 4.58 -4.51 18.47
CA ALA A 142 3.45 -5.12 19.16
C ALA A 142 2.92 -4.26 20.32
N SER A 143 3.75 -3.34 20.82
CA SER A 143 3.42 -2.41 21.91
C SER A 143 3.37 -0.96 21.42
N ASP A 144 3.21 -0.73 20.11
CA ASP A 144 2.97 0.60 19.57
C ASP A 144 1.72 1.19 20.25
N PRO A 145 1.79 2.44 20.78
CA PRO A 145 0.72 3.01 21.60
C PRO A 145 -0.54 3.35 20.80
N LEU A 146 -0.41 3.52 19.48
CA LEU A 146 -1.52 3.86 18.60
C LEU A 146 -1.95 2.63 17.79
N GLU A 147 -0.98 1.96 17.17
CA GLU A 147 -1.22 0.89 16.19
C GLU A 147 -0.54 -0.43 16.57
N PRO A 148 -0.93 -1.09 17.67
CA PRO A 148 -0.24 -2.30 18.14
C PRO A 148 -0.38 -3.45 17.14
N VAL A 149 0.76 -3.98 16.68
CA VAL A 149 0.81 -5.07 15.71
C VAL A 149 0.63 -6.42 16.41
N ARG A 150 -0.53 -7.06 16.22
CA ARG A 150 -0.88 -8.33 16.89
C ARG A 150 -0.61 -9.58 16.06
N GLU A 151 -0.63 -9.45 14.73
CA GLU A 151 -0.43 -10.56 13.81
C GLU A 151 0.83 -10.35 12.96
N SER A 152 1.64 -11.39 12.83
CA SER A 152 2.82 -11.40 11.94
C SER A 152 2.55 -12.09 10.61
N ASN A 153 1.61 -13.03 10.58
CA ASN A 153 1.18 -13.76 9.40
C ASN A 153 0.25 -12.88 8.57
N ILE A 154 0.78 -12.39 7.45
CA ILE A 154 0.09 -11.52 6.52
C ILE A 154 -1.17 -12.20 5.96
N ARG A 155 -1.15 -13.52 5.75
CA ARG A 155 -2.34 -14.24 5.27
C ARG A 155 -3.50 -14.09 6.26
N ILE A 156 -3.24 -14.37 7.54
CA ILE A 156 -4.26 -14.27 8.60
C ILE A 156 -4.76 -12.84 8.71
N LEU A 157 -3.84 -11.86 8.75
CA LEU A 157 -4.19 -10.44 8.81
C LEU A 157 -5.13 -10.00 7.67
N LEU A 158 -4.89 -10.49 6.45
CA LEU A 158 -5.72 -10.17 5.29
C LEU A 158 -7.06 -10.92 5.31
N GLU A 159 -7.04 -12.22 5.62
CA GLU A 159 -8.24 -13.05 5.70
C GLU A 159 -9.21 -12.56 6.78
N ASP A 160 -8.70 -12.14 7.94
CA ASP A 160 -9.49 -11.54 9.03
C ASP A 160 -10.19 -10.23 8.60
N ALA A 161 -9.61 -9.50 7.65
CA ALA A 161 -10.18 -8.29 7.07
C ALA A 161 -11.12 -8.56 5.88
N GLY A 162 -11.37 -9.84 5.55
CA GLY A 162 -12.17 -10.24 4.41
C GLY A 162 -11.46 -10.11 3.05
N CYS A 163 -10.12 -9.99 3.03
CA CYS A 163 -9.34 -10.07 1.80
C CYS A 163 -9.01 -11.53 1.47
N PRO A 164 -9.51 -12.09 0.36
CA PRO A 164 -9.13 -13.44 -0.04
C PRO A 164 -7.66 -13.49 -0.50
N VAL A 165 -6.89 -14.45 0.01
CA VAL A 165 -5.47 -14.62 -0.34
C VAL A 165 -5.27 -15.85 -1.22
N ALA A 166 -5.06 -15.63 -2.51
CA ALA A 166 -4.88 -16.70 -3.51
C ALA A 166 -3.62 -17.54 -3.28
N GLY A 167 -2.52 -16.93 -2.82
CA GLY A 167 -1.25 -17.65 -2.67
C GLY A 167 -0.07 -16.74 -2.32
N LEU A 168 1.08 -17.37 -2.09
CA LEU A 168 2.36 -16.68 -1.98
C LEU A 168 3.05 -16.70 -3.34
N VAL A 169 3.49 -15.54 -3.80
CA VAL A 169 4.31 -15.42 -5.01
C VAL A 169 5.77 -15.17 -4.63
N ARG A 170 6.70 -15.82 -5.34
CA ARG A 170 8.15 -15.64 -5.13
C ARG A 170 8.76 -14.65 -6.12
N SER A 171 8.03 -14.33 -7.19
CA SER A 171 8.48 -13.44 -8.25
C SER A 171 7.28 -12.75 -8.90
N VAL A 172 7.48 -11.52 -9.39
CA VAL A 172 6.47 -10.81 -10.18
C VAL A 172 6.07 -11.54 -11.46
N ARG A 173 6.91 -12.46 -11.95
CA ARG A 173 6.62 -13.30 -13.12
C ARG A 173 5.55 -14.36 -12.86
N GLU A 174 5.28 -14.66 -11.60
CA GLU A 174 4.23 -15.61 -11.21
C GLU A 174 2.85 -14.94 -11.19
N ILE A 175 2.80 -13.60 -11.29
CA ILE A 175 1.56 -12.82 -11.34
C ILE A 175 1.00 -12.91 -12.78
N GLY A 176 -0.20 -13.48 -12.94
CA GLY A 176 -0.89 -13.61 -14.22
C GLY A 176 -0.62 -14.92 -15.00
N ALA A 177 0.18 -15.84 -14.46
CA ALA A 177 0.43 -17.15 -15.09
C ALA A 177 -0.64 -18.22 -14.78
N GLY A 178 -1.70 -17.87 -14.06
CA GLY A 178 -2.80 -18.79 -13.76
C GLY A 178 -3.81 -18.21 -12.78
N CYS A 179 -4.94 -17.80 -13.33
CA CYS A 179 -6.29 -17.99 -12.79
C CYS A 179 -7.16 -18.46 -13.96
#